data_AF-A0A7S2AVQ6-F1
#
_entry.id   AF-A0A7S2AVQ6-F1
#
_cell.length_a   1.000
_cell.length_b   1.000
_cell.length_c   1.000
_cell.angle_alpha   90.00
_cell.angle_beta   90.00
_cell.angle_gamma   90.00
#
_symmetry.space_group_name_H-M   'P 1'
#
loop_
_entity.id
_entity.type
_entity.pdbx_description
1 polymer ?
#
loop_
_entity_poly.entity_id
_entity_poly.type
_entity_poly.pdbx_seq_one_letter_code
_entity_poly.pdbx_strand_id
1 'polypeptide(L)'
;VEAGSQSISPLQWSIESGSFETAGAIFRDLLTIRADRERYYYGVDDLFERHPDIVHMLCADAPQLLPTLLEGLIWRSSQPEGRLRRVNYYVKHLLVQQDGTFSENLQWLSEAGDPKIL
;
A
#
# COMPACT_ATOMS: atom_id res chain seq x y z
N VAL A 1 7.03 -12.95 -10.87
CA VAL A 1 7.14 -13.73 -12.13
C VAL A 1 8.60 -14.05 -12.34
N GLU A 2 8.95 -15.28 -12.67
CA GLU A 2 10.34 -15.65 -12.94
C GLU A 2 10.70 -15.33 -14.40
N ALA A 3 11.82 -14.62 -14.57
CA ALA A 3 12.43 -14.38 -15.87
C ALA A 3 13.86 -14.91 -15.82
N GLY A 4 14.10 -16.09 -16.41
CA GLY A 4 15.33 -16.84 -16.17
C GLY A 4 15.47 -17.19 -14.69
N SER A 5 16.58 -16.80 -14.07
CA SER A 5 16.87 -17.05 -12.66
C SER A 5 16.50 -15.90 -11.70
N GLN A 6 15.71 -14.91 -12.15
CA GLN A 6 15.35 -13.74 -11.33
C GLN A 6 13.85 -13.61 -11.11
N SER A 7 13.43 -13.42 -9.86
CA SER A 7 12.04 -13.22 -9.45
C SER A 7 11.64 -11.74 -9.60
N ILE A 8 11.30 -11.32 -10.81
CA ILE A 8 10.79 -9.98 -11.10
C ILE A 8 9.42 -9.78 -10.44
N SER A 9 9.28 -8.69 -9.69
CA SER A 9 7.99 -8.19 -9.21
C SER A 9 7.38 -7.29 -10.28
N PRO A 10 6.18 -7.60 -10.82
CA PRO A 10 5.51 -6.72 -11.78
C PRO A 10 5.17 -5.34 -11.21
N LEU A 11 4.92 -5.24 -9.91
CA LEU A 11 4.66 -3.97 -9.22
C LEU A 11 5.90 -3.06 -9.23
N GLN A 12 7.03 -3.59 -8.77
CA GLN A 12 8.30 -2.87 -8.69
C GLN A 12 8.78 -2.47 -10.09
N TRP A 13 8.76 -3.40 -11.06
CA TRP A 13 9.08 -3.08 -12.45
C TRP A 13 8.17 -1.96 -13.00
N SER A 14 6.87 -1.98 -12.70
CA SER A 14 5.93 -0.92 -13.15
C SER A 14 6.19 0.45 -12.50
N ILE A 15 6.83 0.49 -11.32
CA ILE A 15 7.28 1.72 -10.68
C ILE A 15 8.58 2.21 -11.34
N GLU A 16 9.59 1.33 -11.42
CA GLU A 16 10.90 1.59 -12.04
C GLU A 16 10.79 1.99 -13.52
N SER A 17 9.83 1.43 -14.27
CA SER A 17 9.57 1.76 -15.68
C SER A 17 8.61 2.94 -15.88
N GLY A 18 8.34 3.73 -14.84
CA GLY A 18 7.43 4.89 -14.88
C GLY A 18 5.99 4.56 -15.28
N SER A 19 5.60 3.29 -15.22
CA SER A 19 4.33 2.75 -15.72
C SER A 19 3.25 2.82 -14.65
N PHE A 20 3.08 4.02 -14.08
CA PHE A 20 2.32 4.28 -12.86
C PHE A 20 0.83 3.90 -12.95
N GLU A 21 0.21 3.93 -14.13
CA GLU A 21 -1.16 3.42 -14.31
C GLU A 21 -1.23 1.91 -14.01
N THR A 22 -0.24 1.14 -14.47
CA THR A 22 -0.13 -0.31 -14.22
C THR A 22 0.20 -0.60 -12.76
N ALA A 23 1.17 0.12 -12.17
CA ALA A 23 1.48 0.00 -10.74
C ALA A 23 0.26 0.33 -9.86
N GLY A 24 -0.47 1.41 -10.19
CA GLY A 24 -1.71 1.79 -9.51
C GLY A 24 -2.85 0.77 -9.70
N ALA A 25 -2.94 0.12 -10.87
CA ALA A 25 -3.88 -0.97 -11.10
C ALA A 25 -3.55 -2.20 -10.25
N ILE A 26 -2.26 -2.58 -10.17
CA ILE A 26 -1.77 -3.67 -9.31
C ILE A 26 -2.04 -3.36 -7.83
N PHE A 27 -1.77 -2.14 -7.34
CA PHE A 27 -2.13 -1.74 -5.98
C PHE A 27 -3.64 -1.84 -5.73
N ARG A 28 -4.47 -1.36 -6.67
CA ARG A 28 -5.93 -1.45 -6.54
C ARG A 28 -6.42 -2.89 -6.52
N ASP A 29 -5.83 -3.80 -7.27
CA ASP A 29 -6.19 -5.23 -7.27
C ASP A 29 -5.75 -5.93 -5.98
N LEU A 30 -4.47 -5.83 -5.61
CA LEU A 30 -3.91 -6.40 -4.37
C LEU A 30 -4.64 -5.91 -3.11
N LEU A 31 -5.02 -4.63 -3.07
CA LEU A 31 -5.68 -4.00 -1.92
C LEU A 31 -7.21 -3.94 -2.08
N THR A 32 -7.80 -4.63 -3.08
CA THR A 32 -9.26 -4.61 -3.30
C THR A 32 -10.03 -5.45 -2.30
N ILE A 33 -9.44 -6.49 -1.69
CA ILE A 33 -10.18 -7.39 -0.80
C ILE A 33 -10.43 -6.72 0.55
N ARG A 34 -11.70 -6.37 0.76
CA ARG A 34 -12.19 -5.54 1.87
C ARG A 34 -12.75 -6.44 2.97
N ALA A 35 -12.27 -6.26 4.20
CA ALA A 35 -12.82 -6.92 5.38
C ALA A 35 -14.35 -7.04 5.39
N ASP A 36 -14.83 -8.21 5.78
CA ASP A 36 -16.14 -8.36 6.39
C ASP A 36 -15.99 -8.50 7.92
N ARG A 37 -16.77 -9.37 8.56
CA ARG A 37 -16.64 -9.67 9.99
C ARG A 37 -15.38 -10.47 10.34
N GLU A 38 -14.76 -11.16 9.40
CA GLU A 38 -13.71 -12.17 9.65
C GLU A 38 -12.28 -11.62 9.55
N ARG A 39 -12.11 -10.31 9.26
CA ARG A 39 -10.82 -9.58 9.18
C ARG A 39 -9.93 -9.93 7.98
N TYR A 40 -10.44 -10.59 6.94
CA TYR A 40 -9.64 -10.93 5.74
C TYR A 40 -9.06 -9.69 5.04
N TYR A 41 -7.72 -9.70 4.88
CA TYR A 41 -6.90 -8.66 4.27
C TYR A 41 -5.89 -9.28 3.29
N TYR A 42 -6.43 -10.01 2.32
CA TYR A 42 -5.67 -10.64 1.25
C TYR A 42 -4.74 -9.61 0.57
N GLY A 43 -3.50 -9.98 0.28
CA GLY A 43 -2.54 -9.11 -0.41
C GLY A 43 -1.89 -8.02 0.44
N VAL A 44 -2.45 -7.62 1.59
CA VAL A 44 -1.88 -6.53 2.42
C VAL A 44 -0.61 -7.00 3.13
N ASP A 45 -0.68 -8.12 3.85
CA ASP A 45 0.50 -8.69 4.50
C ASP A 45 1.52 -9.19 3.45
N ASP A 46 1.05 -9.82 2.37
CA ASP A 46 1.90 -10.31 1.28
C ASP A 46 2.66 -9.18 0.54
N LEU A 47 2.04 -8.00 0.39
CA LEU A 47 2.66 -6.82 -0.23
C LEU A 47 3.84 -6.32 0.60
N PHE A 48 3.66 -6.12 1.90
CA PHE A 48 4.72 -5.65 2.80
C PHE A 48 5.75 -6.74 3.13
N GLU A 49 5.41 -8.02 2.97
CA GLU A 49 6.41 -9.11 3.02
C GLU A 49 7.26 -9.16 1.74
N ARG A 50 6.66 -8.96 0.56
CA ARG A 50 7.41 -8.98 -0.70
C ARG A 50 8.15 -7.66 -0.98
N HIS A 51 7.70 -6.54 -0.42
CA HIS A 51 8.26 -5.19 -0.57
C HIS A 51 8.18 -4.42 0.77
N PRO A 52 9.03 -4.71 1.76
CA PRO A 52 9.02 -4.02 3.05
C PRO A 52 9.38 -2.52 2.93
N ASP A 53 10.10 -2.17 1.86
CA ASP A 53 10.56 -0.84 1.46
C ASP A 53 9.56 -0.05 0.60
N ILE A 54 8.37 -0.61 0.31
CA ILE A 54 7.43 -0.04 -0.68
C ILE A 54 7.03 1.41 -0.39
N VAL A 55 6.95 1.82 0.87
CA VAL A 55 6.61 3.21 1.25
C VAL A 55 7.77 4.15 0.91
N HIS A 56 9.02 3.77 1.19
CA HIS A 56 10.20 4.55 0.80
C HIS A 56 10.30 4.68 -0.73
N MET A 57 10.12 3.58 -1.45
CA MET A 57 10.09 3.54 -2.92
C MET A 57 9.00 4.45 -3.49
N LEU A 58 7.79 4.46 -2.91
CA LEU A 58 6.75 5.40 -3.35
C LEU A 58 7.05 6.85 -2.96
N CYS A 59 7.65 7.13 -1.80
CA CYS A 59 8.06 8.48 -1.42
C CYS A 59 9.16 9.06 -2.33
N ALA A 60 10.09 8.21 -2.80
CA ALA A 60 11.20 8.63 -3.67
C ALA A 60 10.81 8.69 -5.16
N ASP A 61 10.26 7.59 -5.70
CA ASP A 61 10.19 7.34 -7.14
C ASP A 61 8.79 7.51 -7.74
N ALA A 62 7.72 7.36 -6.93
CA ALA A 62 6.33 7.41 -7.40
C ALA A 62 5.33 8.02 -6.39
N PRO A 63 5.53 9.26 -5.91
CA PRO A 63 4.72 9.88 -4.86
C PRO A 63 3.23 10.02 -5.24
N GLN A 64 2.92 10.12 -6.53
CA GLN A 64 1.55 10.07 -7.09
C GLN A 64 0.81 8.74 -6.83
N LEU A 65 1.50 7.68 -6.44
CA LEU A 65 0.89 6.40 -6.05
C LEU A 65 0.64 6.29 -4.54
N LEU A 66 1.22 7.16 -3.69
CA LEU A 66 0.96 7.18 -2.25
C LEU A 66 -0.55 7.27 -1.93
N PRO A 67 -1.37 8.09 -2.61
CA PRO A 67 -2.83 8.07 -2.41
C PRO A 67 -3.46 6.71 -2.73
N THR A 68 -2.98 5.99 -3.76
CA THR A 68 -3.53 4.67 -4.13
C THR A 68 -3.19 3.61 -3.09
N LEU A 69 -1.96 3.59 -2.57
CA LEU A 69 -1.57 2.72 -1.46
C LEU A 69 -2.37 3.04 -0.19
N LEU A 70 -2.39 4.30 0.22
CA LEU A 70 -3.04 4.75 1.45
C LEU A 70 -4.56 4.57 1.42
N GLU A 71 -5.24 4.77 0.27
CA GLU A 71 -6.67 4.45 0.15
C GLU A 71 -6.98 2.95 0.26
N GLY A 72 -6.08 2.08 -0.22
CA GLY A 72 -6.18 0.64 -0.06
C GLY A 72 -6.04 0.18 1.40
N LEU A 73 -5.29 0.92 2.21
CA LEU A 73 -5.16 0.70 3.66
C LEU A 73 -6.38 1.17 4.47
N ILE A 74 -7.47 1.65 3.84
CA ILE A 74 -8.65 2.21 4.50
C ILE A 74 -9.94 1.50 4.08
N TRP A 75 -10.41 0.59 4.94
CA TRP A 75 -11.73 -0.02 4.80
C TRP A 75 -12.84 0.94 5.25
N ARG A 76 -13.90 1.09 4.44
CA ARG A 76 -15.04 1.97 4.71
C ARG A 76 -16.35 1.19 4.56
N SER A 77 -17.20 1.15 5.58
CA SER A 77 -18.49 0.47 5.54
C SER A 77 -19.41 1.05 4.47
N SER A 78 -20.07 0.19 3.68
CA SER A 78 -21.14 0.58 2.76
C SER A 78 -22.41 1.02 3.51
N GLN A 79 -22.66 0.46 4.69
CA GLN A 79 -23.80 0.79 5.55
C GLN A 79 -23.40 1.87 6.57
N PRO A 80 -24.04 3.05 6.58
CA PRO A 80 -23.89 4.05 7.64
C PRO A 80 -24.80 3.73 8.84
N GLU A 81 -24.33 4.07 10.03
CA GLU A 81 -25.09 3.97 11.28
C GLU A 81 -25.48 5.40 11.73
N GLY A 82 -26.71 5.79 11.37
CA GLY A 82 -27.20 7.16 11.58
C GLY A 82 -26.41 8.19 10.76
N ARG A 83 -25.61 9.04 11.42
CA ARG A 83 -24.72 10.02 10.77
C ARG A 83 -23.24 9.56 10.72
N LEU A 84 -22.93 8.37 11.24
CA LEU A 84 -21.58 7.84 11.31
C LEU A 84 -21.38 6.70 10.30
N ARG A 85 -20.13 6.43 9.95
CA ARG A 85 -19.74 5.29 9.11
C ARG A 85 -18.53 4.63 9.75
N ARG A 86 -18.59 3.30 9.94
CA ARG A 86 -17.42 2.55 10.41
C ARG A 86 -16.31 2.59 9.37
N VAL A 87 -15.09 2.88 9.84
CA VAL A 87 -13.84 2.85 9.07
C VAL A 87 -12.84 2.00 9.86
N ASN A 88 -12.06 1.15 9.17
CA ASN A 88 -10.93 0.43 9.77
C ASN A 88 -9.64 0.80 8.99
N TYR A 89 -8.53 1.00 9.69
CA TYR A 89 -7.26 1.48 9.13
C TYR A 89 -6.13 0.43 9.29
N TYR A 90 -5.33 0.23 8.25
CA TYR A 90 -4.26 -0.78 8.20
C TYR A 90 -2.89 -0.20 8.54
N VAL A 91 -2.70 0.09 9.83
CA VAL A 91 -1.50 0.76 10.34
C VAL A 91 -0.37 -0.18 10.77
N LYS A 92 -0.56 -1.52 10.74
CA LYS A 92 0.43 -2.53 11.18
C LYS A 92 1.82 -2.24 10.59
N HIS A 93 1.94 -2.32 9.28
CA HIS A 93 3.22 -2.16 8.56
C HIS A 93 3.69 -0.70 8.47
N LEU A 94 2.81 0.28 8.72
CA LEU A 94 3.20 1.68 8.85
C LEU A 94 3.89 1.96 10.19
N LEU A 95 3.57 1.17 11.23
CA LEU A 95 4.07 1.35 12.60
C LEU A 95 5.20 0.38 12.96
N VAL A 96 5.17 -0.86 12.43
CA VAL A 96 6.00 -1.98 12.89
C VAL A 96 6.57 -2.75 11.70
N GLN A 97 7.85 -3.12 11.79
CA GLN A 97 8.55 -3.97 10.82
C GLN A 97 8.28 -5.47 11.08
N GLN A 98 8.78 -6.35 10.21
CA GLN A 98 8.61 -7.81 10.35
C GLN A 98 9.22 -8.39 11.63
N ASP A 99 10.29 -7.79 12.15
CA ASP A 99 10.99 -8.22 13.37
C ASP A 99 10.35 -7.70 14.67
N GLY A 100 9.31 -6.87 14.58
CA GLY A 100 8.64 -6.24 15.71
C GLY A 100 9.23 -4.89 16.14
N THR A 101 10.25 -4.36 15.47
CA THR A 101 10.76 -2.99 15.69
C THR A 101 9.84 -1.94 15.07
N PHE A 102 10.00 -0.67 15.45
CA PHE A 102 9.26 0.43 14.83
C PHE A 102 9.67 0.63 13.36
N SER A 103 8.70 0.94 12.50
CA SER A 103 8.93 1.25 11.10
C SER A 103 9.17 2.74 10.87
N GLU A 104 10.14 3.06 10.01
CA GLU A 104 10.39 4.44 9.55
C GLU A 104 9.34 4.94 8.54
N ASN A 105 8.39 4.07 8.13
CA ASN A 105 7.32 4.39 7.17
C ASN A 105 6.55 5.68 7.49
N LEU A 106 6.24 5.97 8.76
CA LEU A 106 5.59 7.23 9.15
C LEU A 106 6.51 8.45 9.05
N GLN A 107 7.83 8.29 9.23
CA GLN A 107 8.79 9.37 9.03
C GLN A 107 8.90 9.70 7.54
N TRP A 108 9.12 8.70 6.68
CA TRP A 108 9.21 8.89 5.23
C TRP A 108 7.94 9.53 4.63
N LEU A 109 6.75 9.13 5.11
CA LEU A 109 5.48 9.78 4.74
C LEU A 109 5.40 11.24 5.22
N SER A 110 5.89 11.54 6.44
CA SER A 110 5.90 12.90 6.97
C SER A 110 6.94 13.82 6.32
N GLU A 111 8.03 13.25 5.79
CA GLU A 111 9.09 13.99 5.08
C GLU A 111 8.72 14.24 3.62
N ALA A 112 8.03 13.30 2.96
CA ALA A 112 7.51 13.47 1.60
C ALA A 112 6.40 14.54 1.53
N GLY A 113 5.57 14.64 2.57
CA GLY A 113 4.47 15.60 2.66
C GLY A 113 3.36 15.36 1.63
N ASP A 114 2.60 16.41 1.30
CA ASP A 114 1.56 16.33 0.28
C ASP A 114 2.17 16.20 -1.13
N PRO A 115 1.94 15.08 -1.87
CA PRO A 115 2.51 14.90 -3.19
C PRO A 115 1.93 15.92 -4.17
N LYS A 116 2.80 16.73 -4.77
CA LYS A 116 2.42 17.70 -5.80
C LYS A 116 2.09 16.97 -7.10
N ILE A 117 0.81 16.62 -7.27
CA ILE A 117 0.27 16.14 -8.55
C ILE A 117 0.39 17.29 -9.55
N LEU A 118 1.21 17.10 -10.58
CA LEU A 118 1.48 18.03 -11.69
C LEU A 118 0.68 17.61 -12.94
#